data_AF-G9YN28-F1
#
_entry.id   AF-G9YN28-F1
#
_cell.length_a   1.000
_cell.length_b   1.000
_cell.length_c   1.000
_cell.angle_alpha   90.00
_cell.angle_beta   90.00
_cell.angle_gamma   90.00
#
_symmetry.space_group_name_H-M   'P 1'
#
loop_
_entity.id
_entity.type
_entity.pdbx_description
1 polymer ?
#
loop_
_entity_poly.entity_id
_entity_poly.type
_entity_poly.pdbx_seq_one_letter_code
_entity_poly.pdbx_strand_id
1 'polypeptide(L)'
;MKEYIEKADAINLLWLFADESCASVVSDFEGLPAADVAEVRHAFWSDYGSGVCCTNCGVSLFHQDENNNWGIEPSKFMFCPSCGALMDEEADHETS
;
A
#
# COMPACT_ATOMS: atom_id res chain seq x y z
N MET A 1 -0.96 3.27 10.99
CA MET A 1 0.00 4.39 11.18
C MET A 1 1.04 4.26 10.08
N LYS A 2 1.31 5.29 9.27
CA LYS A 2 2.35 5.20 8.23
C LYS A 2 3.71 5.13 8.94
N GLU A 3 4.52 4.12 8.66
CA GLU A 3 5.90 4.01 9.17
C GLU A 3 6.92 4.77 8.30
N TYR A 4 6.46 5.48 7.27
CA TYR A 4 7.29 6.26 6.36
C TYR A 4 7.27 7.75 6.74
N ILE A 5 8.43 8.39 6.67
CA ILE A 5 8.60 9.84 6.80
C ILE A 5 8.77 10.46 5.42
N GLU A 6 8.08 11.56 5.15
CA GLU A 6 8.30 12.32 3.92
C GLU A 6 9.73 12.88 3.91
N LYS A 7 10.42 12.79 2.77
CA LYS A 7 11.80 13.27 2.64
C LYS A 7 11.93 14.73 3.09
N ALA A 8 10.95 15.57 2.74
CA ALA A 8 10.92 16.98 3.14
C ALA A 8 10.83 17.15 4.66
N ASP A 9 10.02 16.33 5.33
CA ASP A 9 9.88 16.38 6.79
C ASP A 9 11.17 15.91 7.49
N ALA A 10 11.83 14.88 6.97
CA ALA A 10 13.14 14.45 7.44
C ALA A 10 14.20 15.56 7.31
N ILE A 11 14.24 16.25 6.16
CA ILE A 11 15.17 17.37 5.92
C ILE A 11 14.87 18.56 6.84
N ASN A 12 13.59 18.89 7.04
CA ASN A 12 13.17 19.97 7.94
C ASN A 12 13.59 19.70 9.40
N LEU A 13 13.45 18.45 9.87
CA LEU A 13 13.93 18.04 11.18
C LEU A 13 15.45 18.17 11.29
N LEU A 14 16.20 17.78 10.25
CA LEU A 14 17.65 17.96 10.24
C LEU A 14 18.04 19.44 10.33
N TRP A 15 17.39 20.32 9.56
CA TRP A 15 17.63 21.77 9.63
C TRP A 15 17.33 22.39 11.00
N LEU A 16 16.32 21.89 11.72
CA LEU A 16 15.96 22.39 13.05
C LEU A 16 17.06 22.15 14.10
N PHE A 17 17.84 21.09 13.92
CA PHE A 17 18.86 20.65 14.89
C PHE A 17 20.30 20.70 14.35
N ALA A 18 20.49 21.05 13.08
CA ALA A 18 21.82 21.15 12.48
C ALA A 18 22.54 22.43 12.94
N ASP A 19 23.77 22.27 13.42
CA ASP A 19 24.76 23.34 13.45
C ASP A 19 25.72 23.22 12.24
N GLU A 20 26.72 24.09 12.17
CA GLU A 20 27.69 24.11 11.06
C GLU A 20 28.45 22.78 10.91
N SER A 21 28.56 21.97 11.97
CA SER A 21 29.20 20.65 11.93
C SER A 21 28.33 19.57 11.29
N CYS A 22 27.01 19.80 11.21
CA CYS A 22 26.01 18.85 10.70
C CYS A 22 25.51 19.18 9.29
N ALA A 23 25.93 20.31 8.71
CA ALA A 23 25.44 20.79 7.41
C ALA A 23 25.69 19.81 6.25
N SER A 24 26.75 19.00 6.33
CA SER A 24 27.02 17.95 5.34
C SER A 24 25.95 16.86 5.32
N VAL A 25 25.39 16.51 6.49
CA VAL A 25 24.35 15.48 6.61
C VAL A 25 23.06 15.94 5.93
N VAL A 26 22.70 17.22 6.06
CA VAL A 26 21.55 17.80 5.35
C VAL A 26 21.75 17.69 3.83
N SER A 27 22.95 18.03 3.35
CA SER A 27 23.31 17.98 1.92
C SER A 27 23.23 16.56 1.37
N ASP A 28 23.68 15.56 2.16
CA ASP A 28 23.59 14.15 1.79
C ASP A 28 22.12 13.73 1.57
N PHE A 29 21.22 14.11 2.48
CA PHE A 29 19.79 13.81 2.38
C PHE A 29 19.12 14.55 1.21
N GLU A 30 19.46 15.81 0.97
CA GLU A 30 18.98 16.58 -0.18
C GLU A 30 19.37 15.90 -1.50
N GLY A 31 20.59 15.36 -1.58
CA GLY A 31 21.13 14.64 -2.75
C GLY A 31 20.55 13.25 -3.00
N LEU A 32 19.87 12.63 -2.03
CA LEU A 32 19.24 11.31 -2.23
C LEU A 32 18.15 11.40 -3.32
N PRO A 33 18.10 10.48 -4.29
CA PRO A 33 17.02 10.46 -5.26
C PRO A 33 15.68 10.22 -4.55
N ALA A 34 14.61 10.83 -5.05
CA ALA A 34 13.27 10.45 -4.62
C ALA A 34 13.05 8.97 -4.97
N ALA A 35 12.61 8.19 -3.99
CA ALA A 35 12.21 6.82 -4.26
C ALA A 35 10.92 6.86 -5.11
N ASP A 36 10.90 6.13 -6.22
CA ASP A 36 9.69 5.93 -7.01
C ASP A 36 8.83 4.84 -6.34
N VAL A 37 8.19 5.23 -5.23
CA VAL A 37 7.35 4.35 -4.41
C VAL A 37 5.99 5.00 -4.24
N ALA A 38 4.94 4.20 -4.46
CA ALA A 38 3.59 4.60 -4.11
C ALA A 38 3.36 4.39 -2.61
N GLU A 39 2.50 5.22 -2.01
CA GLU A 39 2.04 4.97 -0.66
C GLU A 39 1.39 3.58 -0.56
N VAL A 40 1.69 2.85 0.52
CA VAL A 40 0.98 1.60 0.82
C VAL A 40 -0.47 1.94 1.09
N ARG A 41 -1.37 1.37 0.29
CA ARG A 41 -2.82 1.47 0.46
C ARG A 41 -3.31 0.16 1.04
N HIS A 42 -4.19 0.22 2.03
CA HIS A 42 -4.83 -0.96 2.59
C HIS A 42 -6.28 -1.03 2.07
N ALA A 43 -6.75 -2.24 1.81
CA ALA A 43 -8.11 -2.53 1.35
C ALA A 43 -8.53 -3.92 1.85
N PHE A 44 -9.76 -4.31 1.56
CA PHE A 44 -10.24 -5.67 1.83
C PHE A 44 -11.02 -6.19 0.63
N TRP A 45 -11.10 -7.51 0.51
CA TRP A 45 -11.92 -8.16 -0.48
C TRP A 45 -13.37 -8.15 0.00
N SER A 46 -14.27 -7.59 -0.80
CA SER A 46 -15.71 -7.58 -0.55
C SER A 46 -16.41 -8.58 -1.45
N ASP A 47 -17.39 -9.31 -0.95
CA ASP A 47 -18.13 -10.29 -1.75
C ASP A 47 -18.85 -9.63 -2.93
N TYR A 48 -18.72 -10.22 -4.11
CA TYR A 48 -19.36 -9.74 -5.34
C TYR A 48 -19.82 -10.92 -6.22
N GLY A 49 -21.04 -11.40 -5.96
CA GLY A 49 -21.64 -12.49 -6.73
C GLY A 49 -20.84 -13.78 -6.60
N SER A 50 -20.25 -14.25 -7.70
CA SER A 50 -19.37 -15.43 -7.75
C SER A 50 -17.87 -15.07 -7.66
N GLY A 51 -17.54 -13.98 -6.98
CA GLY A 51 -16.19 -13.45 -6.85
C GLY A 51 -16.08 -12.43 -5.74
N VAL A 52 -15.01 -11.63 -5.76
CA VAL A 52 -14.79 -10.53 -4.83
C VAL A 52 -14.47 -9.24 -5.57
N CYS A 53 -14.58 -8.11 -4.88
CA CYS A 53 -14.25 -6.78 -5.35
C CYS A 53 -13.28 -6.09 -4.40
N CYS A 54 -12.24 -5.46 -4.95
CA CYS A 54 -11.31 -4.63 -4.16
C CYS A 54 -12.02 -3.34 -3.75
N THR A 55 -12.06 -3.03 -2.45
CA THR A 55 -12.71 -1.81 -1.96
C THR A 55 -11.96 -0.52 -2.26
N ASN A 56 -10.68 -0.58 -2.64
CA ASN A 56 -9.90 0.60 -3.02
C ASN A 56 -10.10 1.00 -4.49
N CYS A 57 -10.11 0.04 -5.43
CA CYS A 57 -10.20 0.34 -6.87
C CYS A 57 -11.47 -0.16 -7.58
N GLY A 58 -12.31 -0.95 -6.91
CA GLY A 58 -13.55 -1.47 -7.48
C GLY A 58 -13.39 -2.60 -8.50
N VAL A 59 -12.16 -3.10 -8.71
CA VAL A 59 -11.91 -4.21 -9.64
C VAL A 59 -12.37 -5.52 -9.02
N SER A 60 -13.16 -6.27 -9.79
CA SER A 60 -13.67 -7.58 -9.40
C SER A 60 -12.77 -8.72 -9.90
N LEU A 61 -12.54 -9.71 -9.05
CA LEU A 61 -11.88 -10.98 -9.37
C LEU A 61 -12.91 -12.09 -9.20
N PHE A 62 -13.10 -12.90 -10.23
CA PHE A 62 -14.05 -14.02 -10.21
C PHE A 62 -13.34 -15.32 -9.89
N HIS A 63 -13.96 -16.17 -9.08
CA HIS A 63 -13.44 -17.50 -8.77
C HIS A 63 -13.28 -18.34 -10.05
N GLN A 64 -12.29 -19.23 -10.03
CA GLN A 64 -12.18 -20.27 -11.05
C GLN A 64 -13.34 -21.25 -10.88
N ASP A 65 -14.06 -21.55 -11.97
CA ASP A 65 -15.14 -22.53 -11.97
C ASP A 65 -14.78 -23.79 -12.78
N GLU A 66 -15.59 -24.83 -12.62
CA GLU A 66 -15.45 -26.12 -13.32
C GLU A 66 -15.62 -26.00 -14.85
N ASN A 67 -16.10 -24.85 -15.35
CA ASN A 67 -16.30 -24.58 -16.76
C ASN A 67 -15.06 -23.98 -17.44
N ASN A 68 -13.90 -24.01 -16.79
CA ASN A 68 -12.65 -23.53 -17.34
C ASN A 68 -12.66 -22.01 -17.61
N ASN A 69 -13.43 -21.25 -16.83
CA ASN A 69 -13.21 -19.82 -16.74
C ASN A 69 -11.83 -19.61 -16.11
N TRP A 70 -11.00 -18.76 -16.72
CA TRP A 70 -9.66 -18.38 -16.24
C TRP A 70 -9.75 -17.48 -14.98
N GLY A 71 -10.68 -17.81 -14.08
CA GLY A 71 -10.88 -17.12 -12.82
C GLY A 71 -9.65 -17.22 -11.93
N ILE A 72 -9.50 -16.23 -11.08
CA ILE A 72 -8.38 -16.08 -10.17
C ILE A 72 -8.96 -16.21 -8.77
N GLU A 73 -8.49 -17.20 -8.01
CA GLU A 73 -8.91 -17.38 -6.61
C GLU A 73 -8.44 -16.17 -5.78
N PRO A 74 -9.34 -15.27 -5.34
CA PRO A 74 -8.95 -13.99 -4.76
C PRO A 74 -8.31 -14.12 -3.38
N SER A 75 -8.70 -15.16 -2.62
CA SER A 75 -8.13 -15.50 -1.30
C SER A 75 -6.63 -15.79 -1.33
N LYS A 76 -6.04 -16.00 -2.52
CA LYS A 76 -4.58 -16.22 -2.69
C LYS A 76 -3.78 -14.93 -2.83
N PHE A 77 -4.44 -13.77 -2.90
CA PHE A 77 -3.78 -12.48 -3.13
C PHE A 77 -3.73 -11.65 -1.86
N MET A 78 -2.52 -11.49 -1.32
CA MET A 78 -2.22 -10.52 -0.26
C MET A 78 -2.32 -9.07 -0.76
N PHE A 79 -2.39 -8.84 -2.07
CA PHE A 79 -2.50 -7.49 -2.65
C PHE A 79 -3.45 -7.50 -3.86
N CYS A 80 -4.17 -6.40 -4.07
CA CYS A 80 -4.97 -6.23 -5.28
C CYS A 80 -4.04 -6.18 -6.51
N PRO A 81 -4.18 -7.08 -7.49
CA PRO A 81 -3.30 -7.10 -8.66
C PRO A 81 -3.49 -5.89 -9.57
N SER A 82 -4.61 -5.17 -9.46
CA SER A 82 -4.88 -3.98 -10.27
C SER A 82 -4.36 -2.69 -9.67
N CYS A 83 -4.35 -2.54 -8.34
CA CYS A 83 -4.00 -1.27 -7.70
C CYS A 83 -2.89 -1.36 -6.65
N GLY A 84 -2.40 -2.56 -6.36
CA GLY A 84 -1.33 -2.80 -5.40
C GLY A 84 -1.73 -2.58 -3.94
N ALA A 85 -3.02 -2.33 -3.64
CA ALA A 85 -3.48 -2.22 -2.26
C ALA A 85 -3.22 -3.54 -1.53
N LEU A 86 -2.59 -3.46 -0.37
CA LEU A 86 -2.44 -4.59 0.55
C LEU A 86 -3.84 -4.97 1.06
N MET A 87 -4.18 -6.24 0.92
CA MET A 87 -5.47 -6.76 1.32
C MET A 87 -5.35 -7.23 2.75
N ASP A 88 -6.03 -6.54 3.66
CA ASP A 88 -6.10 -6.97 5.06
C ASP A 88 -6.85 -8.31 5.11
N GLU A 89 -6.27 -9.30 5.79
CA GLU A 89 -6.94 -10.57 6.10
C GLU A 89 -8.12 -10.23 7.01
N GLU A 90 -9.31 -10.12 6.43
CA GLU A 90 -10.59 -10.03 7.14
C GLU A 90 -10.63 -8.90 8.20
N ALA A 91 -11.14 -7.73 7.81
CA ALA A 91 -11.72 -6.83 8.81
C ALA A 91 -12.71 -7.65 9.63
N ASP A 92 -12.36 -7.95 10.88
CA ASP A 92 -13.17 -8.72 11.84
C ASP A 92 -14.63 -8.36 11.62
N HIS A 93 -15.37 -9.30 11.04
CA HIS A 93 -16.81 -9.21 10.97
C HIS A 93 -17.28 -9.32 12.43
N GLU A 94 -17.32 -8.18 13.13
CA GLU A 94 -17.95 -8.07 14.44
C GLU A 94 -19.41 -8.53 14.26
N THR A 95 -19.65 -9.77 14.64
CA THR A 95 -20.99 -10.34 14.80
C THR A 95 -21.68 -9.53 15.89
N SER A 96 -22.58 -8.65 15.46
CA SER A 96 -23.52 -7.95 16.35
C SER A 96 -24.48 -8.89 17.07
#